data_AF-A0A4R6FHK9-F1
#
_entry.id   AF-A0A4R6FHK9-F1
#
_cell.length_a   1.000
_cell.length_b   1.000
_cell.length_c   1.000
_cell.angle_alpha   90.00
_cell.angle_beta   90.00
_cell.angle_gamma   90.00
#
_symmetry.space_group_name_H-M   'P 1'
#
loop_
_entity.id
_entity.type
_entity.pdbx_description
1 polymer ?
#
loop_
_entity_poly.entity_id
_entity_poly.type
_entity_poly.pdbx_seq_one_letter_code
_entity_poly.pdbx_strand_id
1 'polypeptide(L)'
;MDELRKRLAVILAVEEHKPVDWAEVERLSSELQRELPIDATPEAVHRYLDDADIRCRDDAYGSHQRREVRRYVDHGEYDDGTPIPWWGCALVLLAGAGLVKWLLL
;
A
#
# COMPACT_ATOMS: atom_id res chain seq x y z
N MET A 1 12.02 8.56 -6.70
CA MET A 1 11.43 7.49 -5.87
C MET A 1 12.25 7.37 -4.60
N ASP A 2 11.59 7.29 -3.45
CA ASP A 2 12.24 6.95 -2.18
C ASP A 2 12.82 5.52 -2.22
N GLU A 3 13.69 5.21 -1.26
CA GLU A 3 14.44 3.96 -1.22
C GLU A 3 13.54 2.73 -1.06
N LEU A 4 12.47 2.84 -0.27
CA LEU A 4 11.47 1.78 -0.10
C LEU A 4 10.83 1.40 -1.44
N ARG A 5 10.34 2.38 -2.21
CA ARG A 5 9.72 2.09 -3.51
C ARG A 5 10.68 1.45 -4.51
N LYS A 6 11.97 1.82 -4.49
CA LYS A 6 12.98 1.16 -5.34
C LYS A 6 13.16 -0.31 -4.97
N ARG A 7 13.29 -0.61 -3.67
CA ARG A 7 13.46 -2.00 -3.20
C ARG A 7 12.22 -2.85 -3.47
N LEU A 8 11.02 -2.29 -3.27
CA LEU A 8 9.77 -2.95 -3.65
C LEU A 8 9.68 -3.23 -5.15
N ALA A 9 10.12 -2.29 -6.01
CA ALA A 9 10.17 -2.50 -7.45
C ALA A 9 11.11 -3.66 -7.84
N VAL A 10 12.25 -3.81 -7.14
CA VAL A 10 13.16 -4.95 -7.33
C VAL A 10 12.47 -6.27 -6.96
N ILE A 11 11.83 -6.34 -5.79
CA ILE A 11 11.12 -7.56 -5.36
C ILE A 11 10.01 -7.91 -6.34
N LEU A 12 9.20 -6.93 -6.78
CA LEU A 12 8.16 -7.12 -7.79
C LEU A 12 8.75 -7.69 -9.10
N ALA A 13 9.87 -7.15 -9.57
CA ALA A 13 10.51 -7.62 -10.80
C ALA A 13 10.99 -9.07 -10.70
N VAL A 14 11.48 -9.49 -9.53
CA VAL A 14 11.86 -10.89 -9.27
C VAL A 14 10.61 -11.78 -9.23
N GLU A 15 9.55 -11.36 -8.52
CA GLU A 15 8.32 -12.16 -8.38
C GLU A 15 7.59 -12.34 -9.73
N GLU A 16 7.71 -11.37 -10.64
CA GLU A 16 7.05 -11.43 -11.95
C GLU A 16 7.85 -12.16 -13.03
N HIS A 17 9.14 -12.41 -12.78
CA HIS A 17 9.94 -13.26 -13.64
C HIS A 17 9.38 -14.69 -13.67
N LYS A 18 9.50 -15.38 -14.81
CA LYS A 18 9.02 -16.76 -14.97
C LYS A 18 10.18 -17.68 -15.40
N PRO A 19 10.49 -18.75 -14.63
CA PRO A 19 9.85 -19.15 -13.37
C PRO A 19 10.14 -18.16 -12.22
N VAL A 20 9.24 -18.10 -11.24
CA VAL A 20 9.40 -17.22 -10.07
C VAL A 20 10.46 -17.80 -9.14
N ASP A 21 11.46 -17.01 -8.78
CA ASP A 21 12.44 -17.37 -7.76
C ASP A 21 11.92 -16.98 -6.35
N TRP A 22 11.06 -17.84 -5.80
CA TRP A 22 10.45 -17.60 -4.48
C TRP A 22 11.48 -17.54 -3.35
N ALA A 23 12.64 -18.18 -3.49
CA ALA A 23 13.70 -18.10 -2.47
C ALA A 23 14.31 -16.69 -2.45
N GLU A 24 14.52 -16.09 -3.62
CA GLU A 24 15.01 -14.72 -3.71
C GLU A 24 13.95 -13.69 -3.31
N VAL A 25 12.67 -13.91 -3.67
CA VAL A 25 11.55 -13.05 -3.21
C VAL A 25 11.50 -13.03 -1.68
N GLU A 26 11.54 -14.20 -1.04
CA GLU A 26 11.55 -14.33 0.43
C GLU A 26 12.76 -13.63 1.04
N ARG A 27 13.96 -13.88 0.50
CA ARG A 27 15.21 -13.29 1.00
C ARG A 27 15.15 -11.76 0.97
N LEU A 28 14.78 -11.18 -0.17
CA LEU A 28 14.69 -9.73 -0.35
C LEU A 28 13.59 -9.11 0.52
N SER A 29 12.45 -9.79 0.66
CA SER A 29 11.33 -9.32 1.48
C SER A 29 11.69 -9.29 2.96
N SER A 30 12.26 -10.39 3.46
CA SER A 30 12.79 -10.50 4.82
C SER A 30 13.88 -9.47 5.13
N GLU A 31 14.78 -9.20 4.16
CA GLU A 31 15.83 -8.18 4.31
C GLU A 31 15.23 -6.78 4.47
N LEU A 32 14.30 -6.41 3.58
CA LEU A 32 13.62 -5.12 3.63
C LEU A 32 12.78 -4.98 4.92
N GLN A 33 12.03 -5.99 5.31
CA GLN A 33 11.16 -5.95 6.49
C GLN A 33 11.96 -5.70 7.79
N ARG A 34 13.19 -6.24 7.91
CA ARG A 34 14.05 -6.00 9.08
C ARG A 34 14.54 -4.57 9.21
N GLU A 35 14.62 -3.84 8.11
CA GLU A 35 15.08 -2.45 8.08
C GLU A 35 13.94 -1.44 8.28
N LEU A 36 12.69 -1.89 8.13
CA LEU A 36 11.54 -1.04 8.25
C LEU A 36 11.12 -0.85 9.71
N PRO A 37 10.77 0.38 10.13
CA PRO A 37 10.13 0.59 11.43
C PRO A 37 8.76 -0.09 11.44
N ILE A 38 8.42 -0.73 12.57
CA ILE A 38 7.21 -1.54 12.76
C ILE A 38 5.93 -0.78 12.34
N ASP A 39 5.85 0.52 12.61
CA ASP A 39 4.66 1.34 12.36
C ASP A 39 4.78 2.28 11.14
N ALA A 40 5.84 2.17 10.34
CA ALA A 40 6.14 3.17 9.30
C ALA A 40 5.73 2.76 7.89
N THR A 41 5.16 1.56 7.70
CA THR A 41 4.79 1.09 6.36
C THR A 41 3.28 0.89 6.19
N PRO A 42 2.74 1.23 5.01
CA PRO A 42 1.36 0.88 4.67
C PRO A 42 1.10 -0.61 4.82
N GLU A 43 -0.11 -0.98 5.25
CA GLU A 43 -0.45 -2.38 5.53
C GLU A 43 -0.28 -3.28 4.29
N ALA A 44 -0.60 -2.76 3.09
CA ALA A 44 -0.40 -3.51 1.84
C ALA A 44 1.08 -3.85 1.59
N VAL A 45 2.00 -2.95 1.95
CA VAL A 45 3.44 -3.21 1.86
C VAL A 45 3.86 -4.23 2.91
N HIS A 46 3.38 -4.08 4.15
CA HIS A 46 3.69 -5.03 5.22
C HIS A 46 3.25 -6.46 4.85
N ARG A 47 1.98 -6.64 4.46
CA ARG A 47 1.46 -7.96 4.05
C ARG A 47 2.20 -8.51 2.83
N TYR A 48 2.62 -7.65 1.89
CA TYR A 48 3.42 -8.10 0.75
C TYR A 48 4.81 -8.59 1.14
N LEU A 49 5.45 -8.00 2.14
CA LEU A 49 6.75 -8.49 2.57
C LEU A 49 6.63 -9.79 3.39
N ASP A 50 5.54 -9.96 4.13
CA ASP A 50 5.33 -11.08 5.05
C ASP A 50 4.79 -12.34 4.36
N ASP A 51 3.88 -12.20 3.39
CA ASP A 51 3.05 -13.30 2.89
C ASP A 51 3.60 -14.01 1.64
N ALA A 52 4.92 -14.08 1.45
CA ALA A 52 5.50 -14.67 0.24
C ALA A 52 5.10 -16.15 0.07
N ASP A 53 4.96 -16.90 1.16
CA ASP A 53 4.54 -18.30 1.14
C ASP A 53 3.06 -18.49 0.75
N ILE A 54 2.19 -17.52 1.11
CA ILE A 54 0.79 -17.48 0.70
C ILE A 54 0.70 -17.11 -0.78
N ARG A 55 1.41 -16.07 -1.23
CA ARG A 55 1.45 -15.67 -2.65
C ARG A 55 1.98 -16.77 -3.57
N CYS A 56 2.88 -17.62 -3.07
CA CYS A 56 3.40 -18.78 -3.78
C CYS A 56 2.34 -19.86 -4.03
N ARG A 57 1.33 -19.96 -3.16
CA ARG A 57 0.29 -21.01 -3.21
C ARG A 57 -1.05 -20.52 -3.75
N ASP A 58 -1.32 -19.23 -3.65
CA ASP A 58 -2.56 -18.58 -4.10
C ASP A 58 -2.25 -17.45 -5.10
N ASP A 59 -2.41 -17.78 -6.38
CA ASP A 59 -2.18 -16.84 -7.49
C ASP A 59 -3.14 -15.64 -7.47
N ALA A 60 -4.38 -15.82 -7.00
CA ALA A 60 -5.37 -14.74 -6.95
C ALA A 60 -4.99 -13.75 -5.85
N TYR A 61 -4.60 -14.25 -4.69
CA TYR A 61 -4.04 -13.45 -3.60
C TYR A 61 -2.76 -12.73 -4.04
N GLY A 62 -1.81 -13.46 -4.63
CA GLY A 62 -0.55 -12.88 -5.10
C GLY A 62 -0.77 -11.81 -6.17
N SER A 63 -1.69 -12.01 -7.10
CA SER A 63 -2.02 -11.01 -8.13
C SER A 63 -2.67 -9.77 -7.53
N HIS A 64 -3.51 -9.92 -6.49
CA HIS A 64 -4.06 -8.80 -5.76
C HIS A 64 -2.95 -8.00 -5.08
N GLN A 65 -2.08 -8.65 -4.30
CA GLN A 65 -1.02 -7.94 -3.58
C GLN A 65 -0.01 -7.27 -4.53
N ARG A 66 0.39 -7.92 -5.63
CA ARG A 66 1.27 -7.30 -6.64
C ARG A 66 0.67 -6.01 -7.21
N ARG A 67 -0.64 -5.98 -7.44
CA ARG A 67 -1.33 -4.77 -7.92
C ARG A 67 -1.31 -3.64 -6.88
N GLU A 68 -1.60 -3.95 -5.61
CA GLU A 68 -1.59 -2.95 -4.54
C GLU A 68 -0.18 -2.36 -4.32
N VAL A 69 0.85 -3.20 -4.27
CA VAL A 69 2.24 -2.74 -4.12
C VAL A 69 2.71 -1.99 -5.37
N ARG A 70 2.30 -2.40 -6.56
CA ARG A 70 2.60 -1.64 -7.79
C ARG A 70 2.00 -0.24 -7.75
N ARG A 71 0.75 -0.09 -7.32
CA ARG A 71 0.13 1.24 -7.13
C ARG A 71 0.96 2.10 -6.17
N TYR A 72 1.41 1.51 -5.06
CA TYR A 72 2.27 2.21 -4.11
C TYR A 72 3.63 2.60 -4.71
N VAL A 73 4.27 1.71 -5.48
CA VAL A 73 5.54 2.00 -6.17
C VAL A 73 5.39 3.13 -7.19
N ASP A 74 4.33 3.08 -8.01
CA ASP A 74 4.15 4.03 -9.12
C ASP A 74 3.72 5.42 -8.65
N HIS A 75 2.81 5.48 -7.66
CA HIS A 75 2.15 6.73 -7.28
C HIS A 75 2.53 7.21 -5.88
N GLY A 76 3.11 6.35 -5.03
CA GLY A 76 3.23 6.62 -3.60
C GLY A 76 1.88 6.72 -2.88
N GLU A 77 0.79 6.40 -3.59
CA GLU A 77 -0.57 6.40 -3.06
C GLU A 77 -0.86 5.07 -2.39
N TYR A 78 -1.50 5.15 -1.24
CA TYR A 78 -2.01 4.02 -0.49
C TYR A 78 -3.47 4.27 -0.14
N ASP A 79 -4.32 3.27 -0.37
CA ASP A 79 -5.68 3.23 0.14
C ASP A 79 -5.63 2.47 1.47
N ASP A 80 -5.77 3.19 2.57
CA ASP A 80 -5.86 2.60 3.91
C ASP A 80 -7.18 1.85 4.14
N GLY A 81 -8.03 1.76 3.10
CA GLY A 81 -9.32 1.12 3.19
C GLY A 81 -10.30 1.93 4.03
N THR A 82 -10.02 3.21 4.32
CA THR A 82 -11.00 4.12 4.92
C THR A 82 -11.80 4.75 3.78
N PRO A 83 -12.98 4.21 3.40
CA PRO A 83 -13.86 4.93 2.50
C PRO A 83 -14.24 6.23 3.21
N ILE A 84 -13.70 7.38 2.77
CA ILE A 84 -14.17 8.68 3.24
C ILE A 84 -15.63 8.74 2.81
N PRO A 85 -16.57 8.69 3.76
CA PRO A 85 -17.96 8.69 3.37
C PRO A 85 -18.25 10.07 2.78
N TRP A 86 -18.77 10.12 1.55
CA TRP A 86 -19.21 11.33 0.86
C TRP A 86 -20.05 12.28 1.74
N TRP A 87 -20.77 11.76 2.74
CA TRP A 87 -21.50 12.56 3.73
C TRP A 87 -20.59 13.35 4.69
N GLY A 88 -19.36 12.92 4.94
CA GLY A 88 -18.36 13.68 5.69
C GLY A 88 -17.99 15.00 5.00
N CYS A 89 -17.78 15.00 3.68
CA CYS A 89 -17.56 16.22 2.90
C CYS A 89 -18.78 17.15 2.95
N ALA A 90 -20.00 16.59 2.85
CA ALA A 90 -21.23 17.35 2.93
C ALA A 90 -21.40 18.04 4.32
N LEU A 91 -21.03 17.35 5.41
CA LEU A 91 -21.06 17.93 6.76
C LEU A 91 -20.07 19.09 6.94
N VAL A 92 -18.86 18.97 6.40
CA VAL A 92 -17.86 20.06 6.44
C VAL A 92 -18.36 21.29 5.67
N LEU A 93 -18.95 21.10 4.49
CA LEU A 93 -19.51 22.20 3.69
C LEU A 93 -20.68 22.89 4.40
N LEU A 94 -21.59 22.11 5.01
CA LEU A 94 -22.73 22.65 5.76
C LEU A 94 -22.30 23.42 7.01
N ALA A 95 -21.32 22.91 7.76
CA ALA A 95 -20.75 23.59 8.92
C ALA A 95 -20.05 24.89 8.53
N GLY A 96 -19.27 24.88 7.44
CA GLY A 96 -18.62 26.08 6.91
C GLY A 96 -19.62 27.14 6.45
N ALA A 97 -20.66 26.76 5.72
CA ALA A 97 -21.72 27.67 5.29
C ALA A 97 -22.51 28.27 6.47
N GLY A 98 -22.76 27.47 7.53
CA GLY A 98 -23.40 27.93 8.76
C GLY A 98 -22.55 28.95 9.52
N LEU A 99 -21.24 28.71 9.64
CA LEU A 99 -20.30 29.62 10.28
C LEU A 99 -20.19 30.96 9.54
N VAL A 100 -20.07 30.93 8.21
CA VAL A 100 -20.04 32.15 7.38
C VAL A 100 -21.33 32.95 7.55
N LYS A 101 -22.48 32.28 7.53
CA LYS A 101 -23.78 32.94 7.74
C LYS A 101 -23.90 33.56 9.14
N TRP A 102 -23.39 32.90 10.17
CA TRP A 102 -23.41 33.43 11.54
C TRP A 102 -22.48 34.62 11.73
N LEU A 103 -21.31 34.64 11.09
CA LEU A 103 -20.37 35.77 11.12
C LEU A 103 -20.84 36.99 10.32
N LEU A 104 -21.77 36.82 9.37
CA LEU A 104 -22.35 37.88 8.54
C LEU A 104 -23.68 38.42 9.09
N LEU A 105 -24.12 37.96 10.26
CA LEU A 105 -25.34 38.36 10.96
C LEU A 105 -25.00 39.17 12.20
#